data_AF-A0A419FBJ2-F1
#
_entry.id   AF-A0A419FBJ2-F1
#
_cell.length_a   1.000
_cell.length_b   1.000
_cell.length_c   1.000
_cell.angle_alpha   90.00
_cell.angle_beta   90.00
_cell.angle_gamma   90.00
#
_symmetry.space_group_name_H-M   'P 1'
#
loop_
_entity.id
_entity.type
_entity.pdbx_description
1 polymer ?
#
loop_
_entity_poly.entity_id
_entity_poly.type
_entity_poly.pdbx_seq_one_letter_code
_entity_poly.pdbx_strand_id
1 'polypeptide(L)'
;MREFAEKIMDYRVHGVAGVGLFFAAVGVGLAAVGVQSLLWGAVYLGVVLAGVWGILTSFCAKCPCQAKRCSHIILGPMARLAPRRRPGPYTRGDVGGLIVSFLVILIFPQPWLWDKLWVGLVFWSAALAAAGDILVAVCPRCLNVRCPLNRRPAAG
;
A
#
# COMPACT_ATOMS: atom_id res chain seq x y z
N MET A 1 20.08 4.66 -23.90
CA MET A 1 18.60 4.61 -23.84
C MET A 1 18.06 3.28 -23.27
N ARG A 2 18.57 2.11 -23.66
CA ARG A 2 18.12 0.80 -23.13
C ARG A 2 18.27 0.66 -21.62
N GLU A 3 19.43 1.01 -21.07
CA GLU A 3 19.71 0.92 -19.63
C GLU A 3 18.79 1.81 -18.76
N PHE A 4 18.38 2.96 -19.29
CA PHE A 4 17.45 3.86 -18.61
C PHE A 4 16.01 3.33 -18.63
N ALA A 5 15.61 2.67 -19.72
CA ALA A 5 14.31 2.03 -19.85
C ALA A 5 14.18 0.81 -18.93
N GLU A 6 15.24 0.01 -18.82
CA GLU A 6 15.33 -1.16 -17.94
C GLU A 6 15.18 -0.77 -16.46
N LYS A 7 15.92 0.25 -16.01
CA LYS A 7 15.79 0.80 -14.64
C LYS A 7 14.39 1.34 -14.32
N ILE A 8 13.67 1.87 -15.32
CA ILE A 8 12.29 2.35 -15.15
C ILE A 8 11.29 1.18 -15.10
N MET A 9 11.49 0.15 -15.92
CA MET A 9 10.64 -1.04 -15.93
C MET A 9 10.74 -1.78 -14.60
N ASP A 10 11.95 -2.03 -14.09
CA ASP A 10 12.16 -2.73 -12.81
C ASP A 10 11.46 -2.00 -11.66
N TYR A 11 11.60 -0.69 -11.58
CA TYR A 11 10.95 0.14 -10.56
C TYR A 11 9.42 0.04 -10.58
N ARG A 12 8.81 -0.05 -11.76
CA ARG A 12 7.36 -0.23 -11.90
C ARG A 12 6.93 -1.66 -11.57
N VAL A 13 7.73 -2.66 -11.95
CA VAL A 13 7.49 -4.06 -11.61
C VAL A 13 7.44 -4.26 -10.10
N HIS A 14 8.40 -3.71 -9.34
CA HIS A 14 8.36 -3.75 -7.87
C HIS A 14 7.14 -2.99 -7.31
N GLY A 15 6.78 -1.83 -7.89
CA GLY A 15 5.55 -1.14 -7.48
C GLY A 15 4.28 -1.97 -7.66
N VAL A 16 4.19 -2.74 -8.74
CA VAL A 16 3.07 -3.65 -9.02
C VAL A 16 3.14 -4.87 -8.12
N ALA A 17 4.32 -5.48 -7.97
CA ALA A 17 4.55 -6.68 -7.16
C ALA A 17 4.21 -6.41 -5.69
N GLY A 18 4.76 -5.34 -5.08
CA GLY A 18 4.45 -4.96 -3.71
C GLY A 18 2.96 -4.69 -3.48
N VAL A 19 2.30 -3.97 -4.39
CA VAL A 19 0.84 -3.74 -4.29
C VAL A 19 0.05 -5.03 -4.46
N GLY A 20 0.46 -5.89 -5.41
CA GLY A 20 -0.15 -7.20 -5.64
C GLY A 20 -0.03 -8.12 -4.43
N LEU A 21 1.14 -8.18 -3.80
CA LEU A 21 1.38 -8.94 -2.57
C LEU A 21 0.52 -8.43 -1.41
N PHE A 22 0.38 -7.11 -1.28
CA PHE A 22 -0.52 -6.53 -0.28
C PHE A 22 -1.98 -6.93 -0.51
N PHE A 23 -2.47 -6.84 -1.75
CA PHE A 23 -3.83 -7.28 -2.06
C PHE A 23 -4.02 -8.80 -1.94
N ALA A 24 -2.98 -9.60 -2.21
CA ALA A 24 -3.01 -11.04 -1.95
C ALA A 24 -3.15 -11.33 -0.44
N ALA A 25 -2.40 -10.63 0.41
CA ALA A 25 -2.55 -10.73 1.87
C ALA A 25 -3.99 -10.36 2.30
N VAL A 26 -4.52 -9.24 1.79
CA VAL A 26 -5.91 -8.84 2.05
C VAL A 26 -6.91 -9.91 1.60
N GLY A 27 -6.70 -10.53 0.44
CA GLY A 27 -7.53 -11.62 -0.07
C GLY A 27 -7.52 -12.85 0.84
N VAL A 28 -6.35 -13.22 1.38
CA VAL A 28 -6.23 -14.29 2.38
C VAL A 28 -7.02 -13.95 3.65
N GLY A 29 -6.88 -12.72 4.15
CA GLY A 29 -7.68 -12.25 5.29
C GLY A 29 -9.18 -12.30 5.02
N LEU A 30 -9.60 -11.86 3.82
CA LEU A 30 -11.01 -11.84 3.44
C LEU A 30 -11.59 -13.25 3.32
N ALA A 31 -10.84 -14.19 2.75
CA ALA A 31 -11.22 -15.59 2.70
C ALA A 31 -11.30 -16.20 4.11
N ALA A 32 -10.33 -15.92 4.98
CA ALA A 32 -10.31 -16.43 6.35
C ALA A 32 -11.55 -15.98 7.15
N VAL A 33 -11.90 -14.70 7.07
CA VAL A 33 -13.08 -14.14 7.75
C VAL A 33 -14.38 -14.62 7.08
N GLY A 34 -14.45 -14.55 5.75
CA GLY A 34 -15.67 -14.80 4.98
C GLY A 34 -16.13 -16.26 4.97
N VAL A 35 -15.20 -17.22 5.04
CA VAL A 35 -15.54 -18.65 5.15
C VAL A 35 -16.21 -18.97 6.48
N GLN A 36 -15.88 -18.23 7.55
CA GLN A 36 -16.49 -18.42 8.87
C GLN A 36 -17.80 -17.62 9.02
N SER A 37 -17.84 -16.41 8.49
CA SER A 37 -19.02 -15.55 8.56
C SER A 37 -19.07 -14.56 7.41
N LEU A 38 -20.12 -14.65 6.59
CA LEU A 38 -20.35 -13.71 5.49
C LEU A 38 -20.53 -12.27 6.00
N LEU A 39 -21.19 -12.09 7.15
CA LEU A 39 -21.38 -10.78 7.76
C LEU A 39 -20.04 -10.14 8.12
N TRP A 40 -19.18 -10.86 8.84
CA TRP A 40 -17.85 -10.34 9.20
C TRP A 40 -16.94 -10.18 7.98
N GLY A 41 -17.09 -11.03 6.96
CA GLY A 41 -16.41 -10.87 5.67
C GLY A 41 -16.80 -9.57 4.97
N ALA A 42 -18.09 -9.23 4.95
CA ALA A 42 -18.59 -7.97 4.41
C ALA A 42 -18.11 -6.75 5.23
N VAL A 43 -18.10 -6.85 6.57
CA VAL A 43 -17.53 -5.81 7.44
C VAL A 43 -16.05 -5.61 7.13
N TYR A 44 -15.27 -6.69 7.02
CA TYR A 44 -13.85 -6.59 6.71
C TYR A 44 -13.61 -5.99 5.32
N LEU A 45 -14.40 -6.36 4.32
CA LEU A 45 -14.35 -5.73 3.00
C LEU A 45 -14.58 -4.21 3.10
N GLY A 46 -15.59 -3.80 3.87
CA GLY A 46 -15.84 -2.38 4.16
C GLY A 46 -14.64 -1.69 4.82
N VAL A 47 -14.00 -2.36 5.79
CA VAL A 47 -12.77 -1.90 6.46
C VAL A 47 -11.62 -1.74 5.46
N VAL A 48 -11.42 -2.71 4.56
CA VAL A 48 -10.40 -2.65 3.51
C VAL A 48 -10.66 -1.46 2.58
N LEU A 49 -11.89 -1.28 2.10
CA LEU A 49 -12.24 -0.17 1.22
C LEU A 49 -12.05 1.18 1.91
N ALA A 50 -12.50 1.31 3.17
CA ALA A 50 -12.30 2.52 3.96
C ALA A 50 -10.82 2.80 4.23
N GLY A 51 -10.03 1.78 4.53
CA GLY A 51 -8.59 1.90 4.75
C GLY A 51 -7.85 2.29 3.46
N VAL A 52 -8.14 1.66 2.33
CA VAL A 52 -7.58 2.06 1.03
C VAL A 52 -7.96 3.50 0.70
N TRP A 53 -9.22 3.89 0.92
CA TRP A 53 -9.65 5.28 0.74
C TRP A 53 -8.92 6.24 1.68
N GLY A 54 -8.70 5.85 2.94
CA GLY A 54 -7.90 6.58 3.91
C GLY A 54 -6.47 6.80 3.43
N ILE A 55 -5.82 5.77 2.89
CA ILE A 55 -4.47 5.86 2.29
C ILE A 55 -4.48 6.82 1.09
N LEU A 56 -5.47 6.69 0.21
CA LEU A 56 -5.59 7.53 -0.98
C LEU A 56 -5.75 9.01 -0.61
N THR A 57 -6.60 9.32 0.36
CA THR A 57 -6.93 10.70 0.76
C THR A 57 -5.88 11.35 1.66
N SER A 58 -5.32 10.58 2.61
CA SER A 58 -4.30 11.08 3.55
C SER A 58 -2.92 11.23 2.88
N PHE A 59 -2.57 10.30 2.00
CA PHE A 59 -1.19 10.17 1.54
C PHE A 59 -1.02 10.30 0.03
N CYS A 60 -1.78 9.52 -0.76
CA CYS A 60 -1.58 9.49 -2.22
C CYS A 60 -2.05 10.78 -2.91
N ALA A 61 -3.16 11.38 -2.48
CA ALA A 61 -3.74 12.60 -3.06
C ALA A 61 -2.78 13.81 -3.03
N LYS A 62 -1.81 13.79 -2.11
CA LYS A 62 -0.77 14.82 -1.94
C LYS A 62 0.51 14.52 -2.73
N CYS A 63 0.63 13.31 -3.30
CA CYS A 63 1.83 12.89 -4.02
C CYS A 63 1.90 13.58 -5.40
N PRO A 64 2.98 14.31 -5.74
CA PRO A 64 3.13 14.93 -7.05
C PRO A 64 3.28 13.90 -8.18
N CYS A 65 3.68 12.67 -7.87
CA CYS A 65 3.90 11.61 -8.85
C CYS A 65 2.60 10.86 -9.22
N GLN A 66 1.49 11.07 -8.50
CA GLN A 66 0.28 10.26 -8.57
C GLN A 66 -0.30 10.06 -9.98
N ALA A 67 -0.15 11.07 -10.86
CA ALA A 67 -0.80 11.06 -12.18
C ALA A 67 -0.02 10.30 -13.27
N LYS A 68 1.32 10.28 -13.23
CA LYS A 68 2.12 9.79 -14.38
C LYS A 68 3.42 9.04 -14.02
N ARG A 69 3.94 9.21 -12.81
CA ARG A 69 5.28 8.72 -12.42
C ARG A 69 5.28 7.88 -11.14
N CYS A 70 4.09 7.51 -10.65
CA CYS A 70 3.96 6.60 -9.51
C CYS A 70 4.28 5.16 -9.96
N SER A 71 5.07 4.43 -9.17
CA SER A 71 5.28 2.98 -9.34
C SER A 71 4.04 2.19 -8.93
N HIS A 72 3.25 2.70 -7.98
CA HIS A 72 1.95 2.13 -7.63
C HIS A 72 0.93 2.48 -8.72
N ILE A 73 0.97 1.76 -9.83
CA ILE A 73 0.20 2.08 -11.05
C ILE A 73 -1.32 2.03 -10.85
N ILE A 74 -1.82 1.33 -9.83
CA ILE A 74 -3.24 1.27 -9.48
C ILE A 74 -3.59 2.43 -8.53
N LEU A 75 -2.88 2.51 -7.40
CA LEU A 75 -3.16 3.49 -6.34
C LEU A 75 -2.91 4.95 -6.77
N GLY A 76 -1.89 5.21 -7.59
CA GLY A 76 -1.57 6.56 -8.08
C GLY A 76 -2.72 7.18 -8.87
N PRO A 77 -3.20 6.54 -9.95
CA PRO A 77 -4.38 6.97 -10.68
C PRO A 77 -5.65 7.05 -9.83
N MET A 78 -5.88 6.08 -8.93
CA MET A 78 -7.05 6.07 -8.03
C MET A 78 -7.07 7.27 -7.07
N ALA A 79 -5.90 7.79 -6.68
CA ALA A 79 -5.81 8.97 -5.83
C ALA A 79 -6.43 10.24 -6.47
N ARG A 80 -6.67 10.23 -7.79
CA ARG A 80 -7.40 11.31 -8.48
C ARG A 80 -8.91 11.32 -8.19
N LEU A 81 -9.45 10.21 -7.68
CA LEU A 81 -10.83 10.13 -7.20
C LEU A 81 -10.98 10.80 -5.83
N ALA A 82 -9.90 10.88 -5.04
CA ALA A 82 -9.89 11.54 -3.75
C ALA A 82 -9.96 13.08 -3.90
N PRO A 83 -10.41 13.81 -2.86
CA PRO A 83 -10.35 15.26 -2.84
C PRO A 83 -8.95 15.77 -3.16
N ARG A 84 -8.84 16.75 -4.07
CA ARG A 84 -7.55 17.29 -4.49
C ARG A 84 -6.83 17.93 -3.31
N ARG A 85 -5.61 17.48 -3.05
CA ARG A 85 -4.72 18.10 -2.05
C ARG A 85 -3.51 18.71 -2.74
N ARG A 86 -3.06 19.88 -2.27
CA ARG A 86 -1.89 20.56 -2.82
C ARG A 86 -0.62 19.76 -2.50
N PRO A 87 0.23 19.43 -3.50
CA PRO A 87 1.50 18.76 -3.23
C PRO A 87 2.40 19.57 -2.30
N GLY A 88 2.97 18.92 -1.29
CA GLY A 88 3.72 19.59 -0.22
C GLY A 88 4.34 18.59 0.76
N PRO A 89 5.10 19.07 1.77
CA PRO A 89 5.58 18.22 2.86
C PRO A 89 4.42 17.49 3.56
N TYR A 90 4.61 16.22 3.89
CA TYR A 90 3.60 15.44 4.61
C TYR A 90 3.53 15.90 6.07
N THR A 91 2.32 16.10 6.57
CA THR A 91 2.09 16.43 7.99
C THR A 91 2.09 15.16 8.83
N ARG A 92 2.19 15.31 10.16
CA ARG A 92 1.99 14.19 11.09
C ARG A 92 0.61 13.53 10.91
N GLY A 93 -0.42 14.31 10.59
CA GLY A 93 -1.76 13.80 10.30
C GLY A 93 -1.81 12.97 9.01
N ASP A 94 -1.06 13.36 7.97
CA ASP A 94 -0.97 12.57 6.73
C ASP A 94 -0.34 11.20 6.99
N VAL A 95 0.74 11.17 7.78
CA VAL A 95 1.41 9.92 8.19
C VAL A 95 0.55 9.09 9.14
N GLY A 96 -0.12 9.74 10.09
CA GLY A 96 -1.05 9.10 11.00
C GLY A 96 -2.20 8.41 10.25
N GLY A 97 -2.80 9.10 9.28
CA GLY A 97 -3.85 8.52 8.42
C GLY A 97 -3.35 7.28 7.67
N LEU A 98 -2.16 7.36 7.06
CA LEU A 98 -1.54 6.21 6.40
C LEU A 98 -1.37 5.01 7.35
N ILE A 99 -0.76 5.24 8.52
CA ILE A 99 -0.46 4.19 9.50
C ILE A 99 -1.76 3.57 10.03
N VAL A 100 -2.72 4.40 10.46
CA VAL A 100 -4.00 3.92 11.00
C VAL A 100 -4.75 3.08 9.96
N SER A 101 -4.81 3.54 8.70
CA SER A 101 -5.44 2.76 7.63
C SER A 101 -4.78 1.40 7.42
N PHE A 102 -3.44 1.32 7.39
CA PHE A 102 -2.75 0.04 7.28
C PHE A 102 -2.97 -0.85 8.50
N LEU A 103 -2.86 -0.30 9.71
CA LEU A 103 -3.03 -1.06 10.95
C LEU A 103 -4.43 -1.64 11.02
N VAL A 104 -5.47 -0.87 10.72
CA VAL A 104 -6.85 -1.37 10.79
C VAL A 104 -7.06 -2.51 9.77
N ILE A 105 -6.53 -2.39 8.55
CA ILE A 105 -6.60 -3.45 7.53
C ILE A 105 -5.90 -4.71 8.03
N LEU A 106 -4.71 -4.58 8.61
CA LEU A 106 -3.90 -5.74 8.99
C LEU A 106 -4.35 -6.39 10.30
N ILE A 107 -4.83 -5.61 11.26
CA ILE A 107 -5.23 -6.09 12.59
C ILE A 107 -6.64 -6.69 12.56
N PHE A 108 -7.55 -6.16 11.74
CA PHE A 108 -8.94 -6.64 11.72
C PHE A 108 -9.05 -8.16 11.53
N PRO A 109 -8.42 -8.81 10.53
CA PRO A 109 -8.64 -10.24 10.30
C PRO A 109 -7.95 -11.14 11.33
N GLN A 110 -7.16 -10.59 12.27
CA GLN A 110 -6.31 -11.39 13.16
C GLN A 110 -7.10 -12.43 13.97
N PRO A 111 -8.22 -12.13 14.64
CA PRO A 111 -8.96 -13.15 15.39
C PRO A 111 -9.26 -14.42 14.58
N TRP A 112 -9.61 -14.27 13.30
CA TRP A 112 -9.91 -15.38 12.37
C TRP A 112 -8.67 -16.08 11.82
N LEU A 113 -7.54 -15.37 11.74
CA LEU A 113 -6.27 -15.96 11.30
C LEU A 113 -5.64 -16.85 12.39
N TRP A 114 -5.94 -16.60 13.66
CA TRP A 114 -5.43 -17.39 14.77
C TRP A 114 -6.02 -18.80 14.83
N ASP A 115 -7.24 -19.00 14.31
CA ASP A 115 -7.87 -20.33 14.21
C ASP A 115 -7.08 -21.28 13.31
N LYS A 116 -6.34 -20.74 12.34
CA LYS A 116 -5.53 -21.51 11.39
C LYS A 116 -4.18 -20.84 11.21
N LEU A 117 -3.25 -21.18 12.09
CA LEU A 117 -1.91 -20.57 12.13
C LEU A 117 -1.23 -20.49 10.75
N TRP A 118 -1.36 -21.51 9.91
CA TRP A 118 -0.79 -21.51 8.55
C TRP A 118 -1.35 -20.39 7.67
N VAL A 119 -2.64 -20.05 7.80
CA VAL A 119 -3.28 -18.94 7.07
C VAL A 119 -2.70 -17.62 7.55
N GLY A 120 -2.53 -17.47 8.87
CA GLY A 120 -1.87 -16.32 9.47
C GLY A 120 -0.43 -16.15 8.99
N LEU A 121 0.33 -17.25 8.85
CA LEU A 121 1.68 -17.21 8.31
C LEU A 121 1.71 -16.77 6.85
N VAL A 122 0.81 -17.28 6.01
CA VAL A 122 0.70 -16.85 4.60
C VAL A 122 0.34 -15.37 4.52
N PHE A 123 -0.64 -14.93 5.31
CA PHE A 123 -1.07 -13.54 5.39
C PHE A 123 0.11 -12.60 5.74
N TRP A 124 0.79 -12.87 6.84
CA TRP A 124 1.89 -12.03 7.30
C TRP A 124 3.11 -12.10 6.39
N SER A 125 3.42 -13.27 5.82
CA SER A 125 4.51 -13.41 4.86
C SER A 125 4.27 -12.54 3.62
N ALA A 126 3.05 -12.56 3.07
CA ALA A 126 2.69 -11.72 1.93
C ALA A 126 2.70 -10.22 2.30
N ALA A 127 2.16 -9.84 3.45
CA ALA A 127 2.14 -8.46 3.91
C ALA A 127 3.55 -7.90 4.17
N LEU A 128 4.42 -8.68 4.80
CA LEU A 128 5.81 -8.30 5.07
C LEU A 128 6.64 -8.28 3.79
N ALA A 129 6.43 -9.22 2.87
CA ALA A 129 7.06 -9.20 1.56
C ALA A 129 6.64 -7.95 0.77
N ALA A 130 5.36 -7.58 0.78
CA ALA A 130 4.87 -6.34 0.17
C ALA A 130 5.56 -5.10 0.76
N ALA A 131 5.60 -5.00 2.10
CA ALA A 131 6.25 -3.89 2.78
C ALA A 131 7.76 -3.83 2.48
N GLY A 132 8.43 -4.98 2.49
CA GLY A 132 9.85 -5.11 2.18
C GLY A 132 10.15 -4.67 0.75
N ASP A 133 9.40 -5.17 -0.24
CA ASP A 133 9.55 -4.81 -1.65
C ASP A 133 9.37 -3.30 -1.86
N ILE A 134 8.34 -2.70 -1.25
CA ILE A 134 8.12 -1.25 -1.34
C ILE A 134 9.28 -0.48 -0.68
N LEU A 135 9.68 -0.84 0.53
CA LEU A 135 10.69 -0.09 1.29
C LEU A 135 12.11 -0.22 0.72
N VAL A 136 12.43 -1.35 0.09
CA VAL A 136 13.78 -1.66 -0.43
C VAL A 136 13.89 -1.38 -1.93
N ALA A 137 12.85 -1.67 -2.72
CA ALA A 137 12.91 -1.52 -4.17
C ALA A 137 12.25 -0.23 -4.67
N VAL A 138 11.13 0.19 -4.09
CA VAL A 138 10.38 1.37 -4.55
C VAL A 138 10.89 2.67 -3.90
N CYS A 139 10.96 2.71 -2.57
CA CYS A 139 11.28 3.92 -1.80
C CYS A 139 12.62 4.60 -2.18
N PRO A 140 13.72 3.87 -2.46
CA PRO A 140 14.99 4.49 -2.87
C PRO A 140 14.97 5.11 -4.27
N ARG A 141 14.04 4.67 -5.13
CA ARG A 141 13.91 5.10 -6.53
C ARG A 141 12.75 6.08 -6.75
N CYS A 142 11.97 6.34 -5.71
CA CYS A 142 10.81 7.22 -5.78
C CYS A 142 11.22 8.69 -5.99
N LEU A 143 10.55 9.36 -6.94
CA LEU A 143 10.80 10.77 -7.28
C LEU A 143 10.15 11.77 -6.31
N ASN A 144 9.29 11.31 -5.40
CA ASN A 144 8.67 12.17 -4.40
C ASN A 144 9.64 12.43 -3.23
N VAL A 145 10.51 13.42 -3.40
CA VAL A 145 11.53 13.82 -2.40
C VAL A 145 10.94 14.35 -1.09
N ARG A 146 9.65 14.69 -1.06
CA ARG A 146 8.95 15.17 0.14
C ARG A 146 8.30 14.04 0.94
N CYS A 147 8.30 12.81 0.42
CA CYS A 147 7.71 11.66 1.09
C CYS A 147 8.57 11.26 2.31
N PRO A 148 7.99 11.06 3.50
CA PRO A 148 8.73 10.65 4.69
C PRO A 148 9.32 9.24 4.57
N LEU A 149 8.81 8.42 3.65
CA LEU A 149 9.34 7.09 3.36
C LEU A 149 10.35 7.11 2.19
N ASN A 150 10.65 8.28 1.61
CA ASN A 150 11.62 8.38 0.54
C ASN A 150 13.02 8.03 1.07
N ARG A 151 13.73 7.15 0.38
CA ARG A 151 15.10 6.73 0.73
C ARG A 151 16.09 7.02 -0.39
N ARG A 152 15.75 7.95 -1.28
CA ARG A 152 16.63 8.32 -2.38
C ARG A 152 17.89 8.97 -1.80
N PRO A 153 19.10 8.55 -2.21
CA PRO A 153 20.32 9.24 -1.81
C PRO A 153 20.24 10.73 -2.17
N ALA A 154 20.74 11.60 -1.29
CA ALA A 154 20.92 13.00 -1.63
C ALA A 154 21.81 13.10 -2.88
N ALA A 155 21.45 13.96 -3.83
CA ALA A 155 22.34 14.24 -4.95
C ALA A 155 23.56 14.98 -4.38
N GLY A 156 24.72 14.32 -4.38
CA GLY A 156 26.01 14.94 -4.14
C GLY A 156 26.42 15.84 -5.29
#